data_AF-A0A2V1DB53-F1
#
_entry.id   AF-A0A2V1DB53-F1
#
_cell.length_a   1.000
_cell.length_b   1.000
_cell.length_c   1.000
_cell.angle_alpha   90.00
_cell.angle_beta   90.00
_cell.angle_gamma   90.00
#
_symmetry.space_group_name_H-M   'P 1'
#
loop_
_entity.id
_entity.type
_entity.pdbx_description
1 polymer ?
#
loop_
_entity_poly.entity_id
_entity_poly.type
_entity_poly.pdbx_seq_one_letter_code
_entity_poly.pdbx_strand_id
1 'polypeptide(L)'
;MANKAGVFFPAYQREAMWISFQSPSNSKYAIRVFVGGVNAVSGKVWNAPKLGKQQDYVVVPPQDHLDGIAVGRNKVGQFVAMPIGSGYSVEKQITGKENIGGLQLEITPSGG
;
A
#
# COMPACT_ATOMS: atom_id res chain seq x y z
N MET A 1 -7.18 1.76 -18.25
CA MET A 1 -7.09 2.67 -17.09
C MET A 1 -8.35 3.51 -16.87
N ALA A 2 -9.14 3.84 -17.91
CA ALA A 2 -10.31 4.73 -17.81
C ALA A 2 -11.50 4.27 -16.93
N ASN A 3 -11.50 3.04 -16.40
CA ASN A 3 -12.63 2.48 -15.65
C ASN A 3 -12.32 2.18 -14.17
N LYS A 4 -11.16 2.64 -13.66
CA LYS A 4 -10.82 2.55 -12.24
C LYS A 4 -11.09 3.90 -11.60
N ALA A 5 -11.98 3.94 -10.60
CA ALA A 5 -12.18 5.13 -9.78
C ALA A 5 -10.89 5.43 -8.99
N GLY A 6 -10.61 6.70 -8.74
CA GLY A 6 -9.43 7.12 -8.01
C GLY A 6 -9.08 8.59 -8.26
N VAL A 7 -7.95 9.01 -7.68
CA VAL A 7 -7.36 10.33 -7.89
C VAL A 7 -5.99 10.19 -8.52
N PHE A 8 -5.60 11.18 -9.32
CA PHE A 8 -4.23 11.30 -9.81
C PHE A 8 -3.45 12.25 -8.92
N PHE A 9 -2.29 11.80 -8.45
CA PHE A 9 -1.29 12.64 -7.81
C PHE A 9 -0.11 12.78 -8.79
N PRO A 10 0.26 13.99 -9.20
CA PRO A 10 1.43 14.19 -10.05
C PRO A 10 2.69 13.85 -9.25
N ALA A 11 3.59 13.09 -9.87
CA ALA A 11 4.89 12.75 -9.33
C ALA A 11 5.90 12.67 -10.48
N TYR A 12 7.14 13.09 -10.23
CA TYR A 12 8.24 12.89 -11.17
C TYR A 12 8.57 11.41 -11.28
N GLN A 13 9.06 11.01 -12.46
CA GLN A 13 9.57 9.65 -12.62
C GLN A 13 10.74 9.42 -11.66
N ARG A 14 10.66 8.34 -10.87
CA ARG A 14 11.56 8.00 -9.75
C ARG A 14 11.46 8.91 -8.53
N GLU A 15 10.38 9.67 -8.38
CA GLU A 15 10.11 10.37 -7.14
C GLU A 15 9.74 9.37 -6.03
N ALA A 16 10.36 9.53 -4.87
CA ALA A 16 10.08 8.73 -3.68
C ALA A 16 9.09 9.47 -2.76
N MET A 17 8.20 8.72 -2.13
CA MET A 17 7.21 9.24 -1.20
C MET A 17 7.06 8.33 0.02
N TRP A 18 6.50 8.91 1.08
CA TRP A 18 6.01 8.23 2.26
C TRP A 18 4.57 8.69 2.52
N ILE A 19 3.84 7.97 3.36
CA ILE A 19 2.45 8.28 3.70
C ILE A 19 2.40 8.74 5.15
N SER A 20 1.82 9.91 5.41
CA SER A 20 1.47 10.34 6.76
C SER A 20 0.00 10.05 7.04
N PHE A 21 -0.30 9.61 8.26
CA PHE A 21 -1.62 9.33 8.75
C PHE A 21 -2.02 10.31 9.85
N GLN A 22 -3.24 10.82 9.74
CA GLN A 22 -3.86 11.65 10.76
C GLN A 22 -5.31 11.18 10.95
N SER A 23 -5.76 11.14 12.20
CA SER A 23 -7.12 10.73 12.57
C SER A 23 -7.75 11.75 13.50
N PRO A 24 -9.08 11.98 13.41
CA PRO A 24 -9.80 12.73 14.44
C PRO A 24 -9.61 12.14 15.83
N SER A 25 -9.74 12.98 16.86
CA SER A 25 -9.70 12.54 18.26
C SER A 25 -10.75 11.45 18.52
N ASN A 26 -10.39 10.43 19.31
CA ASN A 26 -11.24 9.28 19.67
C ASN A 26 -11.69 8.37 18.50
N SER A 27 -11.10 8.51 17.31
CA SER A 27 -11.34 7.60 16.19
C SER A 27 -10.14 6.68 15.98
N LYS A 28 -10.38 5.39 15.72
CA LYS A 28 -9.33 4.46 15.26
C LYS A 28 -9.73 3.87 13.92
N TYR A 29 -8.73 3.59 13.11
CA TYR A 29 -8.87 3.05 11.78
C TYR A 29 -7.91 1.88 11.59
N ALA A 30 -8.38 0.85 10.91
CA ALA A 30 -7.56 -0.15 10.25
C ALA A 30 -7.42 0.26 8.78
N ILE A 31 -6.20 0.56 8.36
CA ILE A 31 -5.89 0.98 6.98
C ILE A 31 -5.10 -0.13 6.29
N ARG A 32 -5.66 -0.72 5.24
CA ARG A 32 -4.93 -1.64 4.36
C ARG A 32 -4.36 -0.82 3.20
N VAL A 33 -3.05 -0.86 3.05
CA VAL A 33 -2.32 -0.18 1.98
C VAL A 33 -1.89 -1.22 0.96
N PHE A 34 -2.19 -0.99 -0.32
CA PHE A 34 -1.76 -1.87 -1.41
C PHE A 34 -0.98 -1.10 -2.47
N VAL A 35 0.03 -1.75 -3.04
CA VAL A 35 0.82 -1.25 -4.15
C VAL A 35 0.65 -2.21 -5.32
N GLY A 36 -0.05 -1.77 -6.37
CA GLY A 36 -0.45 -2.62 -7.49
C GLY A 36 -1.22 -3.86 -7.03
N GLY A 37 -2.13 -3.72 -6.07
CA GLY A 37 -2.97 -4.81 -5.55
C GLY A 37 -2.26 -5.80 -4.62
N VAL A 38 -0.98 -5.58 -4.30
CA VAL A 38 -0.25 -6.33 -3.29
C VAL A 38 -0.26 -5.54 -1.98
N ASN A 39 -0.67 -6.19 -0.88
CA ASN A 39 -0.73 -5.58 0.43
C ASN A 39 0.68 -5.26 0.95
N ALA A 40 0.91 -4.00 1.35
CA ALA A 40 2.22 -3.51 1.78
C ALA A 40 2.69 -4.09 3.12
N VAL A 41 1.77 -4.62 3.94
CA VAL A 41 2.07 -5.19 5.26
C VAL A 41 2.31 -6.69 5.17
N SER A 42 1.40 -7.42 4.49
CA SER A 42 1.45 -8.89 4.44
C SER A 42 2.18 -9.45 3.22
N GLY A 43 2.42 -8.64 2.18
CA GLY A 43 3.00 -9.07 0.91
C GLY A 43 2.07 -9.97 0.08
N LYS A 44 0.79 -10.10 0.45
CA LYS A 44 -0.19 -10.93 -0.25
C LYS A 44 -1.02 -10.10 -1.22
N VAL A 45 -1.47 -10.74 -2.30
CA VAL A 45 -2.44 -10.12 -3.22
C VAL A 45 -3.77 -9.88 -2.51
N TRP A 46 -4.49 -8.83 -2.92
CA TRP A 46 -5.78 -8.38 -2.36
C TRP A 46 -6.79 -9.51 -2.10
N ASN A 47 -6.89 -10.48 -3.01
CA ASN A 47 -7.84 -11.58 -2.97
C ASN A 47 -7.25 -12.88 -2.37
N ALA A 48 -6.07 -12.82 -1.77
CA ALA A 48 -5.47 -13.99 -1.14
C ALA A 48 -6.37 -14.49 0.01
N PRO A 49 -6.52 -15.82 0.16
CA PRO A 49 -7.23 -16.38 1.31
C PRO A 49 -6.53 -15.94 2.60
N LYS A 50 -7.33 -15.52 3.60
CA LYS A 50 -6.81 -15.17 4.93
C LYS A 50 -6.31 -16.43 5.61
N LEU A 51 -4.99 -16.60 5.67
CA LEU A 51 -4.35 -17.71 6.36
C LEU A 51 -4.06 -17.31 7.81
N GLY A 52 -4.87 -17.81 8.75
CA GLY A 52 -4.67 -17.62 10.18
C GLY A 52 -4.79 -16.17 10.66
N LYS A 53 -3.97 -15.79 11.64
CA LYS A 53 -3.99 -14.48 12.31
C LYS A 53 -2.97 -13.48 11.72
N GLN A 54 -2.63 -13.60 10.44
CA GLN A 54 -1.67 -12.70 9.81
C GLN A 54 -2.28 -11.29 9.66
N GLN A 55 -1.63 -10.29 10.24
CA GLN A 55 -2.04 -8.88 10.11
C GLN A 55 -1.72 -8.36 8.70
N ASP A 56 -2.65 -7.62 8.10
CA ASP A 56 -2.54 -7.04 6.75
C ASP A 56 -2.99 -5.57 6.70
N TYR A 57 -3.00 -4.89 7.85
CA TYR A 57 -3.40 -3.49 8.00
C TYR A 57 -2.50 -2.75 8.98
N VAL A 58 -2.53 -1.42 8.87
CA VAL A 58 -1.94 -0.46 9.81
C VAL A 58 -3.03 0.04 10.75
N VAL A 59 -2.72 0.20 12.04
CA VAL A 59 -3.63 0.77 13.04
C VAL A 59 -3.30 2.25 13.23
N VAL A 60 -4.26 3.12 12.93
CA VAL A 60 -4.13 4.57 13.06
C VAL A 60 -5.21 5.10 14.01
N PRO A 61 -4.85 5.71 15.15
CA PRO A 61 -3.53 5.74 15.81
C PRO A 61 -3.18 4.37 16.47
N PRO A 62 -1.89 4.08 16.79
CA PRO A 62 -0.78 5.03 16.95
C PRO A 62 0.18 5.18 15.78
N GLN A 63 0.06 4.39 14.70
CA GLN A 63 0.96 4.55 13.56
C GLN A 63 0.64 5.85 12.83
N ASP A 64 1.61 6.75 12.76
CA ASP A 64 1.51 8.08 12.16
C ASP A 64 2.05 8.16 10.74
N HIS A 65 2.82 7.16 10.30
CA HIS A 65 3.40 7.11 8.96
C HIS A 65 3.65 5.70 8.42
N LEU A 66 3.86 5.61 7.10
CA LEU A 66 4.35 4.43 6.40
C LEU A 66 5.37 4.84 5.34
N ASP A 67 6.63 4.46 5.55
CA ASP A 67 7.75 4.87 4.69
C ASP A 67 7.87 4.09 3.39
N GLY A 68 7.36 2.85 3.35
CA GLY A 68 7.55 1.98 2.20
C GLY A 68 7.31 0.50 2.48
N ILE A 69 7.97 -0.34 1.69
CA ILE A 69 7.92 -1.80 1.74
C ILE A 69 9.17 -2.32 2.44
N ALA A 70 9.01 -3.24 3.40
CA ALA A 70 10.14 -3.95 3.98
C ALA A 70 10.76 -4.90 2.93
N VAL A 71 12.01 -4.66 2.56
CA VAL A 71 12.77 -5.46 1.56
C VAL A 71 13.82 -6.36 2.21
N GLY A 72 13.91 -6.31 3.55
CA GLY A 72 14.82 -7.12 4.35
C GLY A 72 14.83 -6.65 5.80
N ARG A 73 15.57 -7.35 6.65
CA ARG A 73 15.72 -6.95 8.06
C ARG A 73 16.31 -5.53 8.13
N ASN A 74 15.58 -4.62 8.79
CA ASN A 74 15.94 -3.21 8.94
C ASN A 74 16.20 -2.48 7.61
N LYS A 75 15.57 -2.93 6.51
CA LYS A 75 15.66 -2.27 5.20
C LYS A 75 14.27 -2.00 4.66
N VAL A 76 13.99 -0.73 4.39
CA VAL A 76 12.74 -0.26 3.78
C VAL A 76 13.06 0.30 2.40
N GLY A 77 12.37 -0.19 1.39
CA GLY A 77 12.31 0.45 0.07
C GLY A 77 11.14 1.41 0.05
N GLN A 78 11.40 2.69 -0.18
CA GLN A 78 10.35 3.71 -0.24
C GLN A 78 9.37 3.47 -1.40
N PHE A 79 8.18 4.07 -1.32
CA PHE A 79 7.26 4.07 -2.46
C PHE A 79 7.83 4.98 -3.55
N VAL A 80 8.18 4.40 -4.70
CA VAL A 80 8.79 5.13 -5.81
C VAL A 80 7.88 5.10 -7.03
N ALA A 81 7.63 6.27 -7.62
CA ALA A 81 6.89 6.41 -8.87
C ALA A 81 7.70 5.85 -10.04
N MET A 82 7.39 4.62 -10.45
CA MET A 82 8.06 3.95 -11.56
C MET A 82 7.14 3.81 -12.77
N PRO A 83 7.67 3.89 -14.01
CA PRO A 83 6.88 3.61 -15.21
C PRO A 83 6.31 2.20 -15.18
N ILE A 84 5.02 2.05 -15.46
CA ILE A 84 4.39 0.75 -15.69
C ILE A 84 5.07 0.08 -16.89
N GLY A 85 5.31 -1.22 -16.82
CA GLY A 85 5.98 -2.02 -17.85
C GLY A 85 7.50 -2.10 -17.68
N SER A 86 8.08 -1.35 -16.75
CA SER A 86 9.53 -1.33 -16.51
C SER A 86 10.05 -2.54 -15.74
N GLY A 87 9.16 -3.37 -15.19
CA GLY A 87 9.51 -4.55 -14.42
C GLY A 87 9.76 -4.31 -12.93
N TYR A 88 9.76 -3.04 -12.48
CA TYR A 88 10.13 -2.67 -11.12
C TYR A 88 8.98 -2.72 -10.10
N SER A 89 7.73 -2.77 -10.54
CA SER A 89 6.59 -2.70 -9.61
C SER A 89 6.52 -3.90 -8.66
N VAL A 90 5.99 -3.68 -7.46
CA VAL A 90 5.72 -4.74 -6.47
C VAL A 90 4.77 -5.79 -7.05
N GLU A 91 3.74 -5.36 -7.79
CA GLU A 91 2.83 -6.27 -8.50
C GLU A 91 3.58 -7.21 -9.42
N LYS A 92 4.54 -6.70 -10.22
CA LYS A 92 5.35 -7.51 -11.12
C LYS A 92 6.22 -8.51 -10.37
N GLN A 93 6.92 -8.06 -9.33
CA GLN A 93 7.82 -8.90 -8.55
C GLN A 93 7.09 -10.05 -7.84
N ILE A 94 5.87 -9.81 -7.36
CA ILE A 94 5.10 -10.79 -6.58
C ILE A 94 4.20 -11.67 -7.45
N THR A 95 3.58 -11.10 -8.49
CA THR A 95 2.53 -11.79 -9.28
C THR A 95 2.97 -12.14 -10.70
N GLY A 96 4.07 -11.58 -11.19
CA GLY A 96 4.50 -11.66 -12.58
C GLY A 96 3.69 -10.79 -13.55
N LYS A 97 2.66 -10.08 -13.08
CA LYS A 97 1.75 -9.22 -13.86
C LYS A 97 1.92 -7.75 -13.49
N GLU A 98 1.37 -6.84 -14.30
CA GLU A 98 1.44 -5.39 -14.05
C GLU A 98 0.18 -4.69 -14.57
N ASN A 99 -0.97 -5.12 -14.05
CA ASN A 99 -2.30 -4.77 -14.53
C ASN A 99 -3.00 -3.76 -13.62
N ILE A 100 -2.61 -3.71 -12.34
CA ILE A 100 -3.24 -2.88 -11.33
C ILE A 100 -2.53 -1.53 -11.26
N GLY A 101 -1.23 -1.52 -10.97
CA GLY A 101 -0.42 -0.32 -10.76
C GLY A 101 -0.90 0.58 -9.61
N GLY A 102 -0.15 1.65 -9.33
CA GLY A 102 -0.54 2.69 -8.37
C GLY A 102 -0.67 2.23 -6.90
N LEU A 103 -1.20 3.11 -6.07
CA LEU A 103 -1.49 2.90 -4.65
C LEU A 103 -3.00 2.69 -4.45
N GLN A 104 -3.40 1.76 -3.59
CA GLN A 104 -4.79 1.59 -3.15
C GLN A 104 -4.87 1.64 -1.62
N LEU A 105 -5.91 2.29 -1.10
CA LEU A 105 -6.17 2.44 0.32
C LEU A 105 -7.57 1.91 0.64
N GLU A 106 -7.65 1.02 1.62
CA GLU A 106 -8.91 0.59 2.21
C GLU A 106 -8.92 1.04 3.67
N ILE A 107 -9.87 1.90 4.04
CA ILE A 107 -9.95 2.53 5.36
C ILE A 107 -11.19 1.97 6.06
N THR A 108 -10.97 1.22 7.13
CA THR A 108 -12.03 0.66 7.96
C THR A 108 -12.02 1.37 9.32
N PRO A 109 -13.04 2.15 9.68
CA PRO A 109 -13.16 2.66 11.04
C PRO A 109 -13.34 1.47 12.00
N SER A 110 -12.68 1.50 13.15
CA SER A 110 -13.10 0.64 14.24
C SER A 110 -14.49 1.12 14.68
N GLY A 111 -15.51 0.27 14.57
CA GLY A 111 -16.78 0.54 15.23
C GLY A 111 -16.51 0.81 16.72
N GLY A 112 -17.06 1.90 17.24
CA GLY A 112 -17.14 2.14 18.68
C GLY A 112 -18.05 1.12 19.35
#